data_AF-A0A0Q7MLH0-F1
#
_entry.id   AF-A0A0Q7MLH0-F1
#
_cell.length_a   1.000
_cell.length_b   1.000
_cell.length_c   1.000
_cell.angle_alpha   90.00
_cell.angle_beta   90.00
_cell.angle_gamma   90.00
#
_symmetry.space_group_name_H-M   'P 1'
#
loop_
_entity.id
_entity.type
_entity.pdbx_description
1 polymer ?
#
loop_
_entity_poly.entity_id
_entity_poly.type
_entity_poly.pdbx_seq_one_letter_code
_entity_poly.pdbx_strand_id
1 'polypeptide(L)'
;MRATILDEAIRGDSDALLTTGEAASLLGVSRQHVVNLIKRGDLPYETSGSHRRVRRSDVNRLRHSTVRMSADQRRSLRLAYAVAGAICIDPQASLAVAQENLTTMRARHSRGQAARWLEQWQELLDGPLDDLLYALTSPSQRSRELRQNNPFAGVLSSDQRDAILASVR
;
A
#
# COMPACT_ATOMS: atom_id res chain seq x y z
N MET A 1 -33.26 -24.56 -1.19
CA MET A 1 -33.92 -23.28 -0.84
C MET A 1 -33.23 -22.52 0.30
N ARG A 2 -32.68 -23.19 1.34
CA ARG A 2 -31.97 -22.53 2.47
C ARG A 2 -30.57 -21.98 2.16
N ALA A 3 -29.86 -22.58 1.18
CA ALA A 3 -28.52 -22.14 0.77
C ALA A 3 -28.53 -20.85 -0.07
N THR A 4 -29.56 -20.67 -0.92
CA THR A 4 -29.71 -19.48 -1.79
C THR A 4 -29.94 -18.21 -0.99
N ILE A 5 -30.72 -18.27 0.08
CA ILE A 5 -31.01 -17.13 0.97
C ILE A 5 -29.77 -16.71 1.76
N LEU A 6 -28.90 -17.65 2.14
CA LEU A 6 -27.64 -17.34 2.83
C LEU A 6 -26.65 -16.68 1.86
N ASP A 7 -26.55 -17.18 0.63
CA ASP A 7 -25.71 -16.58 -0.42
C ASP A 7 -26.20 -15.20 -0.87
N GLU A 8 -27.51 -14.96 -0.91
CA GLU A 8 -28.08 -13.63 -1.18
C GLU A 8 -27.85 -12.66 -0.02
N ALA A 9 -27.99 -13.11 1.23
CA ALA A 9 -27.68 -12.28 2.40
C ALA A 9 -26.18 -11.93 2.47
N ILE A 10 -25.30 -12.87 2.13
CA ILE A 10 -23.84 -12.63 2.05
C ILE A 10 -23.49 -11.66 0.91
N ARG A 11 -24.17 -11.75 -0.25
CA ARG A 11 -24.02 -10.77 -1.35
C ARG A 11 -24.58 -9.39 -0.98
N GLY A 12 -25.76 -9.35 -0.35
CA GLY A 12 -26.40 -8.12 0.11
C GLY A 12 -25.59 -7.39 1.18
N ASP A 13 -24.92 -8.13 2.07
CA ASP A 13 -24.00 -7.57 3.06
C ASP A 13 -22.65 -7.14 2.46
N SER A 14 -22.18 -7.82 1.40
CA SER A 14 -20.95 -7.44 0.69
C SER A 14 -21.07 -6.13 -0.09
N ASP A 15 -22.28 -5.76 -0.51
CA ASP A 15 -22.57 -4.53 -1.24
C ASP A 15 -23.04 -3.36 -0.34
N ALA A 16 -23.08 -3.58 0.99
CA ALA A 16 -23.44 -2.55 1.94
C ALA A 16 -22.44 -1.37 1.90
N LEU A 17 -22.97 -0.16 1.72
CA LEU A 17 -22.21 1.08 1.77
C LEU A 17 -22.02 1.54 3.21
N LEU A 18 -20.77 1.58 3.65
CA LEU A 18 -20.36 1.99 4.98
C LEU A 18 -19.92 3.45 5.01
N THR A 19 -20.20 4.13 6.11
CA THR A 19 -19.55 5.38 6.45
C THR A 19 -18.06 5.15 6.76
N THR A 20 -17.24 6.20 6.68
CA THR A 20 -15.83 6.11 7.09
C THR A 20 -15.66 5.77 8.58
N GLY A 21 -16.67 6.03 9.41
CA GLY A 21 -16.69 5.62 10.83
C GLY A 21 -16.90 4.12 10.98
N GLU A 22 -17.89 3.55 10.30
CA GLU A 22 -18.15 2.10 10.34
C GLU A 22 -17.01 1.30 9.72
N ALA A 23 -16.44 1.78 8.62
CA ALA A 23 -15.24 1.19 8.03
C ALA A 23 -14.05 1.22 9.01
N ALA A 24 -13.89 2.28 9.79
CA ALA A 24 -12.84 2.39 10.81
C ALA A 24 -13.07 1.41 11.97
N SER A 25 -14.30 1.32 12.48
CA SER A 25 -14.68 0.35 13.52
C SER A 25 -14.47 -1.09 13.05
N LEU A 26 -14.80 -1.38 11.79
CA LEU A 26 -14.48 -2.67 11.20
C LEU A 26 -12.98 -2.88 11.19
N LEU A 27 -12.20 -2.02 10.56
CA LEU A 27 -10.75 -2.20 10.41
C LEU A 27 -9.97 -2.14 11.74
N GLY A 28 -10.57 -1.67 12.83
CA GLY A 28 -9.89 -1.48 14.11
C GLY A 28 -8.90 -0.31 14.10
N VAL A 29 -9.18 0.74 13.32
CA VAL A 29 -8.31 1.91 13.10
C VAL A 29 -9.06 3.21 13.36
N SER A 30 -8.38 4.36 13.33
CA SER A 30 -9.03 5.66 13.45
C SER A 30 -9.81 6.05 12.18
N ARG A 31 -10.87 6.84 12.32
CA ARG A 31 -11.62 7.40 11.18
C ARG A 31 -10.71 8.21 10.24
N GLN A 32 -9.77 8.98 10.79
CA GLN A 32 -8.82 9.76 9.99
C GLN A 32 -7.94 8.87 9.12
N HIS A 33 -7.56 7.69 9.61
CA HIS A 33 -6.82 6.71 8.82
C HIS A 33 -7.63 6.23 7.60
N VAL A 34 -8.93 5.92 7.77
CA VAL A 34 -9.82 5.57 6.66
C VAL A 34 -9.94 6.71 5.63
N VAL A 35 -10.01 7.96 6.09
CA VAL A 35 -10.00 9.12 5.19
C VAL A 35 -8.70 9.22 4.41
N ASN A 36 -7.56 8.97 5.04
CA ASN A 36 -6.26 8.98 4.37
C ASN A 36 -6.16 7.85 3.34
N LEU A 37 -6.64 6.64 3.68
CA LEU A 37 -6.71 5.51 2.73
C LEU A 37 -7.53 5.88 1.49
N ILE A 38 -8.66 6.57 1.67
CA ILE A 38 -9.48 7.05 0.54
C ILE A 38 -8.72 8.10 -0.28
N LYS A 39 -8.12 9.11 0.37
CA LYS A 39 -7.39 10.19 -0.32
C LYS A 39 -6.21 9.66 -1.15
N ARG A 40 -5.55 8.60 -0.66
CA ARG A 40 -4.39 7.96 -1.31
C ARG A 40 -4.79 6.89 -2.33
N GLY A 41 -6.09 6.63 -2.51
CA GLY A 41 -6.61 5.62 -3.43
C GLY A 41 -6.48 4.17 -2.94
N ASP A 42 -6.12 3.96 -1.68
CA ASP A 42 -5.99 2.64 -1.05
C ASP A 42 -7.34 1.99 -0.72
N LEU A 43 -8.39 2.80 -0.60
CA LEU A 43 -9.73 2.34 -0.30
C LEU A 43 -10.72 3.03 -1.26
N PRO A 44 -11.32 2.28 -2.20
CA PRO A 44 -12.34 2.81 -3.09
C PRO A 44 -13.49 3.42 -2.30
N TYR A 45 -14.08 4.48 -2.83
CA TYR A 45 -15.24 5.10 -2.23
C TYR A 45 -16.21 5.57 -3.30
N GLU A 46 -17.45 5.69 -2.89
CA GLU A 46 -18.53 6.29 -3.64
C GLU A 46 -19.04 7.51 -2.90
N THR A 47 -19.65 8.43 -3.63
CA THR A 47 -20.27 9.61 -3.02
C THR A 47 -21.77 9.37 -2.95
N SER A 48 -22.32 9.39 -1.73
CA SER A 48 -23.77 9.43 -1.51
C SER A 48 -24.13 10.83 -1.03
N GLY A 49 -24.59 11.68 -1.95
CA GLY A 49 -24.78 13.10 -1.72
C GLY A 49 -23.45 13.84 -1.51
N SER A 50 -23.23 14.40 -0.31
CA SER A 50 -21.97 15.08 0.06
C SER A 50 -20.98 14.18 0.82
N HIS A 51 -21.37 12.96 1.17
CA HIS A 51 -20.58 12.10 2.05
C HIS A 51 -19.95 10.92 1.31
N ARG A 52 -18.67 10.66 1.61
CA ARG A 52 -17.96 9.45 1.17
C ARG A 52 -18.57 8.19 1.82
N ARG A 53 -18.73 7.15 1.03
CA ARG A 53 -19.19 5.81 1.40
C ARG A 53 -18.23 4.77 0.85
N VAL A 54 -17.98 3.70 1.59
CA VAL A 54 -17.05 2.65 1.21
C VAL A 54 -17.80 1.32 1.18
N ARG A 55 -17.64 0.52 0.13
CA ARG A 55 -18.27 -0.81 0.10
C ARG A 55 -17.68 -1.71 1.19
N ARG A 56 -18.54 -2.43 1.93
CA ARG A 56 -18.12 -3.40 2.95
C ARG A 56 -17.19 -4.47 2.38
N SER A 57 -17.41 -4.89 1.12
CA SER A 57 -16.51 -5.80 0.40
C SER A 57 -15.09 -5.25 0.25
N ASP A 58 -14.92 -3.96 -0.06
CA ASP A 58 -13.60 -3.32 -0.16
C ASP A 58 -12.93 -3.19 1.21
N VAL A 59 -13.68 -2.83 2.25
CA VAL A 59 -13.18 -2.82 3.65
C VAL A 59 -12.72 -4.22 4.07
N ASN A 60 -13.51 -5.24 3.76
CA ASN A 60 -13.16 -6.62 4.06
C ASN A 60 -11.97 -7.09 3.23
N ARG A 61 -11.86 -6.75 1.94
CA ARG A 61 -10.68 -7.08 1.13
C ARG A 61 -9.43 -6.47 1.74
N LEU A 62 -9.49 -5.21 2.16
CA LEU A 62 -8.39 -4.54 2.82
C LEU A 62 -8.01 -5.27 4.13
N ARG A 63 -9.00 -5.64 4.94
CA ARG A 63 -8.79 -6.45 6.16
C ARG A 63 -8.11 -7.79 5.85
N HIS A 64 -8.55 -8.53 4.84
CA HIS A 64 -8.00 -9.85 4.54
C HIS A 64 -6.63 -9.78 3.86
N SER A 65 -6.34 -8.68 3.15
CA SER A 65 -5.03 -8.44 2.53
C SER A 65 -3.88 -8.37 3.54
N THR A 66 -4.18 -8.08 4.82
CA THR A 66 -3.24 -7.99 5.93
C THR A 66 -3.14 -9.27 6.78
N VAL A 67 -4.02 -10.28 6.57
CA VAL A 67 -4.18 -11.40 7.52
C VAL A 67 -3.15 -12.54 7.36
N ARG A 68 -2.56 -12.77 6.18
CA ARG A 68 -1.38 -13.65 6.03
C ARG A 68 -0.46 -13.23 4.89
N MET A 69 0.66 -12.61 5.23
CA MET A 69 1.72 -12.28 4.26
C MET A 69 2.53 -13.53 3.89
N SER A 70 2.76 -13.74 2.59
CA SER A 70 3.67 -14.80 2.11
C SER A 70 5.09 -14.57 2.68
N ALA A 71 5.92 -15.62 2.67
CA ALA A 71 7.32 -15.48 3.10
C ALA A 71 8.07 -14.41 2.29
N ASP A 72 7.80 -14.35 0.98
CA ASP A 72 8.36 -13.35 0.09
C ASP A 72 7.87 -11.93 0.40
N GLN A 73 6.57 -11.75 0.65
CA GLN A 73 6.01 -10.45 1.06
C GLN A 73 6.59 -9.98 2.39
N ARG A 74 6.83 -10.89 3.34
CA ARG A 74 7.51 -10.59 4.60
C ARG A 74 8.96 -10.17 4.38
N ARG A 75 9.69 -10.83 3.49
CA ARG A 75 11.06 -10.45 3.10
C ARG A 75 11.08 -9.04 2.47
N SER A 76 10.21 -8.80 1.50
CA SER A 76 10.04 -7.50 0.85
C SER A 76 9.73 -6.39 1.85
N LEU A 77 8.82 -6.63 2.80
CA LEU A 77 8.48 -5.66 3.83
C LEU A 77 9.64 -5.37 4.79
N ARG A 78 10.45 -6.38 5.16
CA ARG A 78 11.65 -6.16 5.99
C ARG A 78 12.67 -5.27 5.29
N LEU A 79 12.95 -5.53 4.03
CA LEU A 79 13.82 -4.67 3.23
C LEU A 79 13.26 -3.24 3.17
N ALA A 80 11.93 -3.10 3.03
CA ALA A 80 11.29 -1.79 3.02
C ALA A 80 11.41 -1.04 4.36
N TYR A 81 11.33 -1.72 5.50
CA TYR A 81 11.60 -1.08 6.80
C TYR A 81 13.03 -0.56 6.90
N ALA A 82 14.01 -1.32 6.40
CA ALA A 82 15.40 -0.89 6.40
C ALA A 82 15.64 0.28 5.44
N VAL A 83 15.04 0.25 4.23
CA VAL A 83 15.05 1.39 3.30
C VAL A 83 14.42 2.62 3.95
N ALA A 84 13.27 2.48 4.62
CA ALA A 84 12.64 3.58 5.35
C ALA A 84 13.57 4.16 6.44
N GLY A 85 14.29 3.30 7.17
CA GLY A 85 15.31 3.73 8.12
C GLY A 85 16.45 4.51 7.45
N ALA A 86 16.96 4.05 6.31
CA ALA A 86 17.99 4.75 5.54
C ALA A 86 17.50 6.12 5.04
N ILE A 87 16.26 6.20 4.55
CA ILE A 87 15.62 7.46 4.14
C ILE A 87 15.55 8.43 5.33
N CYS A 88 15.19 7.96 6.53
CA CYS A 88 15.14 8.84 7.70
C CYS A 88 16.52 9.35 8.15
N ILE A 89 17.58 8.58 7.92
CA ILE A 89 18.96 8.95 8.29
C ILE A 89 19.53 9.95 7.28
N ASP A 90 19.39 9.67 5.99
CA ASP A 90 19.85 10.53 4.90
C ASP A 90 18.78 10.60 3.79
N PRO A 91 17.80 11.52 3.94
CA PRO A 91 16.74 11.66 2.95
C PRO A 91 17.28 12.12 1.59
N GLN A 92 18.26 13.02 1.57
CA GLN A 92 18.77 13.60 0.33
C GLN A 92 19.43 12.53 -0.54
N ALA A 93 20.35 11.75 0.03
CA ALA A 93 21.01 10.68 -0.72
C ALA A 93 20.02 9.60 -1.16
N SER A 94 19.12 9.19 -0.27
CA SER A 94 18.15 8.12 -0.57
C SER A 94 17.15 8.51 -1.66
N LEU A 95 16.66 9.75 -1.63
CA LEU A 95 15.72 10.26 -2.64
C LEU A 95 16.41 10.49 -3.99
N ALA A 96 17.68 10.92 -4.01
CA ALA A 96 18.44 11.05 -5.25
C ALA A 96 18.57 9.71 -5.99
N VAL A 97 18.93 8.63 -5.27
CA VAL A 97 18.99 7.27 -5.82
C VAL A 97 17.64 6.84 -6.39
N ALA A 98 16.55 7.12 -5.66
CA ALA A 98 15.21 6.76 -6.11
C ALA A 98 14.79 7.51 -7.38
N GLN A 99 15.05 8.81 -7.47
CA GLN A 99 14.72 9.63 -8.65
C GLN A 99 15.51 9.19 -9.89
N GLU A 100 16.81 8.86 -9.75
CA GLU A 100 17.63 8.34 -10.84
C GLU A 100 17.11 6.99 -11.36
N ASN A 101 16.84 6.07 -10.44
CA ASN A 101 16.27 4.77 -10.78
C ASN A 101 14.89 4.90 -11.44
N LEU A 102 14.03 5.75 -10.90
CA LEU A 102 12.68 5.98 -11.41
C LEU A 102 12.73 6.52 -12.84
N THR A 103 13.64 7.46 -13.11
CA THR A 103 13.91 7.99 -14.47
C THR A 103 14.26 6.86 -15.43
N THR A 104 15.19 5.98 -15.04
CA THR A 104 15.60 4.81 -15.84
C THR A 104 14.45 3.82 -16.07
N MET A 105 13.67 3.52 -15.04
CA MET A 105 12.55 2.58 -15.11
C MET A 105 11.43 3.10 -16.02
N ARG A 106 11.10 4.40 -15.95
CA ARG A 106 10.08 5.03 -16.78
C ARG A 106 10.46 5.04 -18.26
N ALA A 107 11.74 5.24 -18.57
CA ALA A 107 12.23 5.14 -19.95
C ALA A 107 12.03 3.73 -20.54
N ARG A 108 12.17 2.68 -19.72
CA ARG A 108 11.98 1.28 -20.12
C ARG A 108 10.52 0.83 -20.15
N HIS A 109 9.68 1.42 -19.30
CA HIS A 109 8.27 1.06 -19.13
C HIS A 109 7.35 2.25 -19.32
N SER A 110 7.14 2.65 -20.58
CA SER A 110 6.37 3.85 -20.93
C SER A 110 4.85 3.66 -20.98
N ARG A 111 4.34 2.42 -20.94
CA ARG A 111 2.89 2.12 -20.99
C ARG A 111 2.50 0.93 -20.11
N GLY A 112 1.20 0.80 -19.85
CA GLY A 112 0.62 -0.34 -19.14
C GLY A 112 0.66 -0.20 -17.62
N GLN A 113 0.46 -1.32 -16.91
CA GLN A 113 0.33 -1.33 -15.46
C GLN A 113 1.60 -0.86 -14.73
N ALA A 114 2.78 -1.23 -15.23
CA ALA A 114 4.06 -0.79 -14.67
C ALA A 114 4.18 0.75 -14.66
N ALA A 115 3.83 1.41 -15.78
CA ALA A 115 3.87 2.87 -15.88
C ALA A 115 3.02 3.57 -14.80
N ARG A 116 1.84 3.01 -14.48
CA ARG A 116 0.95 3.54 -13.43
C ARG A 116 1.53 3.42 -12.02
N TRP A 117 2.33 2.39 -11.75
CA TRP A 117 3.03 2.26 -10.47
C TRP A 117 4.20 3.23 -10.38
N LEU A 118 4.90 3.47 -11.48
CA LEU A 118 6.00 4.45 -11.53
C LEU A 118 5.48 5.89 -11.40
N GLU A 119 4.30 6.20 -11.93
CA GLU A 119 3.64 7.49 -11.71
C GLU A 119 3.28 7.71 -10.23
N GLN A 120 2.70 6.71 -9.57
CA GLN A 120 2.44 6.78 -8.13
C GLN A 120 3.72 6.92 -7.29
N TRP A 121 4.83 6.30 -7.72
CA TRP A 121 6.11 6.51 -7.07
C TRP A 121 6.60 7.96 -7.23
N GLN A 122 6.44 8.57 -8.40
CA GLN A 122 6.75 9.98 -8.61
C GLN A 122 5.96 10.88 -7.66
N GLU A 123 4.64 10.67 -7.57
CA GLU A 123 3.78 11.44 -6.66
C GLU A 123 4.22 11.33 -5.19
N LEU A 124 4.66 10.14 -4.77
CA LEU A 124 5.17 9.91 -3.41
C LEU A 124 6.53 10.59 -3.17
N LEU A 125 7.42 10.59 -4.16
CA LEU A 125 8.73 11.25 -4.07
C LEU A 125 8.63 12.78 -4.07
N ASP A 126 7.63 13.33 -4.77
CA ASP A 126 7.37 14.78 -4.83
C ASP A 126 6.51 15.26 -3.64
N GLY A 127 5.98 14.32 -2.84
CA GLY A 127 5.06 14.55 -1.74
C GLY A 127 5.70 14.56 -0.35
N PRO A 128 4.87 14.58 0.71
CA PRO A 128 5.34 14.54 2.09
C PRO A 128 6.05 13.23 2.43
N LEU A 129 7.14 13.32 3.21
CA LEU A 129 7.95 12.16 3.61
C LEU A 129 7.12 11.09 4.33
N ASP A 130 6.19 11.47 5.20
CA ASP A 130 5.35 10.53 5.94
C ASP A 130 4.49 9.64 5.02
N ASP A 131 4.07 10.19 3.88
CA ASP A 131 3.24 9.48 2.90
C ASP A 131 4.08 8.45 2.15
N LEU A 132 5.31 8.82 1.80
CA LEU A 132 6.32 7.93 1.22
C LEU A 132 6.68 6.79 2.18
N LEU A 133 6.99 7.10 3.44
CA LEU A 133 7.35 6.11 4.46
C LEU A 133 6.19 5.13 4.68
N TYR A 134 4.96 5.66 4.83
CA TYR A 134 3.78 4.82 4.95
C TYR A 134 3.58 3.91 3.74
N ALA A 135 3.75 4.43 2.52
CA ALA A 135 3.62 3.66 1.30
C ALA A 135 4.65 2.51 1.22
N LEU A 136 5.88 2.74 1.67
CA LEU A 136 6.92 1.71 1.76
C LEU A 136 6.60 0.64 2.80
N THR A 137 6.13 1.04 3.98
CA THR A 137 6.07 0.15 5.16
C THR A 137 4.70 -0.43 5.46
N SER A 138 3.65 -0.03 4.74
CA SER A 138 2.30 -0.54 4.97
C SER A 138 2.13 -1.98 4.44
N PRO A 139 1.39 -2.86 5.13
CA PRO A 139 1.04 -4.18 4.64
C PRO A 139 -0.09 -4.16 3.58
N SER A 140 -0.62 -2.99 3.20
CA SER A 140 -1.72 -2.87 2.23
C SER A 140 -1.39 -3.49 0.87
N GLN A 141 -2.42 -3.87 0.11
CA GLN A 141 -2.25 -4.38 -1.24
C GLN A 141 -1.49 -3.40 -2.14
N ARG A 142 -1.84 -2.11 -2.11
CA ARG A 142 -1.14 -1.06 -2.88
C ARG A 142 0.34 -1.00 -2.54
N SER A 143 0.68 -0.96 -1.25
CA SER A 143 2.07 -0.94 -0.80
C SER A 143 2.84 -2.20 -1.18
N ARG A 144 2.17 -3.35 -1.22
CA ARG A 144 2.76 -4.59 -1.75
C ARG A 144 3.09 -4.49 -3.23
N GLU A 145 2.19 -3.92 -4.05
CA GLU A 145 2.45 -3.72 -5.49
C GLU A 145 3.54 -2.67 -5.73
N LEU A 146 3.52 -1.57 -4.97
CA LEU A 146 4.56 -0.54 -5.01
C LEU A 146 5.95 -1.13 -4.70
N ARG A 147 6.06 -1.95 -3.65
CA ARG A 147 7.34 -2.61 -3.29
C ARG A 147 7.87 -3.58 -4.35
N GLN A 148 7.02 -4.16 -5.19
CA GLN A 148 7.49 -4.98 -6.32
C GLN A 148 8.15 -4.11 -7.41
N ASN A 149 7.79 -2.83 -7.49
CA ASN A 149 8.31 -1.86 -8.45
C ASN A 149 9.15 -0.78 -7.75
N ASN A 150 9.97 -1.18 -6.78
CA ASN A 150 10.63 -0.26 -5.84
C ASN A 150 11.81 0.53 -6.50
N PRO A 151 11.77 1.88 -6.53
CA PRO A 151 12.86 2.70 -7.08
C PRO A 151 14.06 2.85 -6.12
N PHE A 152 13.97 2.43 -4.87
CA PHE A 152 15.06 2.53 -3.89
C PHE A 152 16.12 1.40 -3.99
N ALA A 153 16.23 0.75 -5.15
CA ALA A 153 17.28 -0.23 -5.39
C ALA A 153 18.67 0.44 -5.27
N GLY A 154 19.58 -0.16 -4.51
CA GLY A 154 20.92 0.40 -4.27
C GLY A 154 21.05 1.30 -3.04
N VAL A 155 19.95 1.70 -2.39
CA VAL A 155 20.01 2.42 -1.09
C VAL A 155 20.62 1.56 0.01
N LEU A 156 20.30 0.26 0.00
CA LEU A 156 20.94 -0.74 0.86
C LEU A 156 22.01 -1.46 0.05
N SER A 157 23.21 -1.61 0.63
CA SER A 157 24.26 -2.47 0.07
C SER A 157 23.83 -3.93 0.06
N SER A 158 24.48 -4.75 -0.77
CA SER A 158 24.23 -6.20 -0.82
C SER A 158 24.39 -6.84 0.55
N ASP A 159 25.48 -6.52 1.27
CA ASP A 159 25.75 -7.06 2.60
C ASP A 159 24.67 -6.67 3.63
N GLN A 160 24.19 -5.42 3.57
CA GLN A 160 23.09 -4.98 4.43
C GLN A 160 21.81 -5.77 4.12
N ARG A 161 21.48 -5.93 2.83
CA ARG A 161 20.30 -6.68 2.40
C ARG A 161 20.37 -8.13 2.87
N ASP A 162 21.52 -8.78 2.70
CA ASP A 162 21.72 -10.16 3.12
C ASP A 162 21.62 -10.30 4.64
N ALA A 163 22.24 -9.40 5.40
CA ALA A 163 22.10 -9.36 6.86
C ALA A 163 20.64 -9.19 7.32
N ILE A 164 19.87 -8.30 6.68
CA ILE A 164 18.44 -8.08 6.98
C ILE A 164 17.59 -9.31 6.64
N LEU A 165 17.91 -10.02 5.57
CA LEU A 165 17.18 -11.22 5.18
C LEU A 165 17.53 -12.43 6.06
N ALA A 166 18.77 -12.50 6.55
CA ALA A 166 19.30 -13.55 7.42
C ALA A 166 18.93 -13.38 8.91
N SER A 167 18.62 -12.16 9.36
CA SER A 167 18.33 -11.85 10.78
C SER A 167 17.04 -12.47 11.35
N VAL A 168 16.36 -13.34 10.60
CA VAL A 168 15.02 -13.86 10.95
C VAL A 168 15.00 -15.39 11.09
N ARG A 169 14.69 -15.83 12.32
CA ARG A 169 14.13 -17.14 12.65
C ARG A 169 12.64 -17.19 12.33
#